data_AF-A0A2P5APC4-F1
#
_entry.id   AF-A0A2P5APC4-F1
#
_cell.length_a   1.000
_cell.length_b   1.000
_cell.length_c   1.000
_cell.angle_alpha   90.00
_cell.angle_beta   90.00
_cell.angle_gamma   90.00
#
_symmetry.space_group_name_H-M   'P 1'
#
loop_
_entity.id
_entity.type
_entity.pdbx_description
1 polymer ?
#
loop_
_entity_poly.entity_id
_entity_poly.type
_entity_poly.pdbx_seq_one_letter_code
_entity_poly.pdbx_strand_id
1 'polypeptide(L)'
;MAATPDPVEVGASEYGRDEGKKGATRGKSRDIVTSLEARVSRLESNLSTLNERVDDLDGRCDGFETEDAEIHSSIKDALSGLETDLRHKIESLHLEIAKVRDLIQRELTNVLLRVDEMGGDLALCKQAVATGVITTITIEARKVEVPKPKNFNGTRNAKEVENFLWGLEQYFEAAGMTDDASKIRN
;
A
#
# COMPACT_ATOMS: atom_id res chain seq x y z
N MET A 1 -60.21 -110.97 84.24
CA MET A 1 -59.29 -109.81 84.17
C MET A 1 -58.06 -110.27 83.40
N ALA A 2 -57.55 -109.43 82.49
CA ALA A 2 -56.54 -109.72 81.45
C ALA A 2 -57.02 -110.68 80.34
N ALA A 3 -56.66 -110.58 79.05
CA ALA A 3 -55.68 -109.78 78.33
C ALA A 3 -56.13 -109.58 76.85
N THR A 4 -55.72 -108.44 76.26
CA THR A 4 -55.53 -108.09 74.82
C THR A 4 -56.67 -108.29 73.79
N PRO A 5 -56.91 -107.26 72.97
CA PRO A 5 -57.16 -107.44 71.54
C PRO A 5 -56.12 -106.70 70.69
N ASP A 6 -55.71 -107.30 69.58
CA ASP A 6 -54.94 -106.64 68.52
C ASP A 6 -55.83 -106.58 67.26
N PRO A 7 -55.90 -105.44 66.56
CA PRO A 7 -56.31 -105.46 65.15
C PRO A 7 -55.33 -104.69 64.23
N VAL A 8 -54.82 -105.45 63.25
CA VAL A 8 -54.73 -105.20 61.79
C VAL A 8 -54.58 -103.76 61.24
N GLU A 9 -53.52 -103.62 60.42
CA GLU A 9 -53.23 -102.71 59.27
C GLU A 9 -53.86 -101.31 59.17
N VAL A 10 -53.03 -100.27 58.98
CA VAL A 10 -53.21 -99.19 57.97
C VAL A 10 -51.84 -98.56 57.63
N GLY A 11 -51.57 -98.34 56.34
CA GLY A 11 -50.31 -97.78 55.83
C GLY A 11 -50.12 -96.25 55.94
N ALA A 12 -48.89 -95.83 55.63
CA ALA A 12 -48.47 -94.47 55.26
C ALA A 12 -47.15 -94.64 54.46
N SER A 13 -47.08 -94.40 53.15
CA SER A 13 -47.03 -93.10 52.49
C SER A 13 -46.04 -92.13 53.14
N GLU A 14 -44.82 -92.00 52.59
CA GLU A 14 -44.39 -90.78 51.88
C GLU A 14 -42.86 -90.69 51.65
N TYR A 15 -42.55 -90.32 50.41
CA TYR A 15 -41.38 -89.56 49.93
C TYR A 15 -39.98 -90.06 50.28
N GLY A 16 -39.52 -91.03 49.47
CA GLY A 16 -38.10 -91.18 49.18
C GLY A 16 -37.54 -89.92 48.54
N ARG A 17 -36.55 -89.31 49.20
CA ARG A 17 -35.70 -88.24 48.68
C ARG A 17 -35.09 -88.65 47.34
N ASP A 18 -35.46 -87.94 46.28
CA ASP A 18 -34.65 -87.86 45.06
C ASP A 18 -33.58 -86.77 45.25
N GLU A 19 -32.45 -87.14 45.85
CA GLU A 19 -31.22 -86.35 45.81
C GLU A 19 -30.40 -86.73 44.56
N GLY A 20 -30.99 -86.54 43.38
CA GLY A 20 -30.31 -86.70 42.10
C GLY A 20 -30.23 -85.38 41.34
N LYS A 21 -29.01 -84.89 41.07
CA LYS A 21 -28.65 -83.74 40.19
C LYS A 21 -28.70 -82.32 40.80
N LYS A 22 -27.78 -81.99 41.71
CA LYS A 22 -27.45 -80.57 42.04
C LYS A 22 -26.01 -80.13 41.70
N GLY A 23 -25.12 -81.04 41.27
CA GLY A 23 -23.70 -80.75 41.05
C GLY A 23 -23.33 -80.14 39.67
N ALA A 24 -23.96 -80.57 38.58
CA ALA A 24 -23.54 -80.21 37.22
C ALA A 24 -23.92 -78.77 36.80
N THR A 25 -25.11 -78.30 37.20
CA THR A 25 -25.61 -76.95 36.88
C THR A 25 -24.84 -75.87 37.65
N ARG A 26 -24.36 -76.20 38.86
CA ARG A 26 -23.61 -75.28 39.74
C ARG A 26 -22.19 -75.00 39.22
N GLY A 27 -21.52 -75.99 38.62
CA GLY A 27 -20.21 -75.79 37.99
C GLY A 27 -20.28 -74.84 36.79
N LYS A 28 -21.28 -75.05 35.91
CA LYS A 28 -21.47 -74.23 34.70
C LYS A 28 -21.81 -72.77 35.00
N SER A 29 -22.60 -72.52 36.05
CA SER A 29 -22.87 -71.16 36.53
C SER A 29 -21.63 -70.49 37.11
N ARG A 30 -20.73 -71.23 37.77
CA ARG A 30 -19.48 -70.69 38.31
C ARG A 30 -18.53 -70.25 37.20
N ASP A 31 -18.40 -71.05 36.15
CA ASP A 31 -17.54 -70.71 35.01
C ASP A 31 -18.04 -69.46 34.26
N ILE A 32 -19.36 -69.30 34.11
CA ILE A 32 -19.97 -68.09 33.55
C ILE A 32 -19.66 -66.86 34.42
N VAL A 33 -19.76 -66.99 35.75
CA VAL A 33 -19.42 -65.90 36.67
C VAL A 33 -17.96 -65.50 36.54
N THR A 34 -17.03 -66.46 36.51
CA THR A 34 -15.59 -66.14 36.32
C THR A 34 -15.29 -65.47 34.98
N SER A 35 -16.04 -65.83 33.93
CA SER A 35 -15.94 -65.19 32.61
C SER A 35 -16.47 -63.75 32.63
N LEU A 36 -17.60 -63.51 33.32
CA LEU A 36 -18.14 -62.17 33.50
C LEU A 36 -17.21 -61.29 34.33
N GLU A 37 -16.63 -61.81 35.42
CA GLU A 37 -15.64 -61.10 36.24
C GLU A 37 -14.44 -60.67 35.39
N ALA A 38 -13.87 -61.59 34.59
CA ALA A 38 -12.76 -61.26 33.69
C ALA A 38 -13.13 -60.19 32.64
N ARG A 39 -14.37 -60.22 32.12
CA ARG A 39 -14.87 -59.19 31.20
C ARG A 39 -15.06 -57.85 31.89
N VAL A 40 -15.56 -57.83 33.14
CA VAL A 40 -15.71 -56.62 33.94
C VAL A 40 -14.34 -55.99 34.21
N SER A 41 -13.34 -56.76 34.65
CA SER A 41 -11.99 -56.23 34.86
C SER A 41 -11.37 -55.64 33.58
N ARG A 42 -11.63 -56.25 32.41
CA ARG A 42 -11.20 -55.67 31.13
C ARG A 42 -11.94 -54.38 30.79
N LEU A 43 -13.25 -54.30 31.07
CA LEU A 43 -14.03 -53.09 30.87
C LEU A 43 -13.58 -51.97 31.79
N GLU A 44 -13.28 -52.26 33.06
CA GLU A 44 -12.76 -51.29 34.03
C GLU A 44 -11.41 -50.72 33.57
N SER A 45 -10.49 -51.58 33.13
CA SER A 45 -9.20 -51.15 32.59
C SER A 45 -9.37 -50.28 31.33
N ASN A 46 -10.22 -50.69 30.40
CA ASN A 46 -10.50 -49.90 29.19
C ASN A 46 -11.13 -48.54 29.52
N LEU A 47 -12.02 -48.50 30.53
CA LEU A 47 -12.69 -47.27 30.97
C LEU A 47 -11.69 -46.32 31.63
N SER A 48 -10.72 -46.82 32.40
CA SER A 48 -9.61 -46.02 32.93
C SER A 48 -8.80 -45.39 31.81
N THR A 49 -8.38 -46.18 30.80
CA THR A 49 -7.64 -45.67 29.65
C THR A 49 -8.46 -44.67 28.83
N LEU A 50 -9.77 -44.89 28.70
CA LEU A 50 -10.64 -43.94 28.01
C LEU A 50 -10.75 -42.63 28.79
N ASN A 51 -10.84 -42.68 30.12
CA ASN A 51 -10.88 -41.49 30.97
C ASN A 51 -9.62 -40.65 30.79
N GLU A 52 -8.44 -41.27 30.89
CA GLU A 52 -7.15 -40.59 30.67
C GLU A 52 -7.09 -39.91 29.29
N ARG A 53 -7.63 -40.55 28.25
CA ARG A 53 -7.69 -39.97 26.90
C ARG A 53 -8.69 -38.82 26.78
N VAL A 54 -9.78 -38.86 27.55
CA VAL A 54 -10.75 -37.75 27.60
C VAL A 54 -10.13 -36.56 28.30
N ASP A 55 -9.43 -36.78 29.42
CA ASP A 55 -8.72 -35.71 30.15
C ASP A 55 -7.62 -35.06 29.29
N ASP A 56 -6.88 -35.86 28.50
CA ASP A 56 -5.90 -35.34 27.52
C ASP A 56 -6.57 -34.50 26.42
N LEU A 57 -7.70 -34.96 25.90
CA LEU A 57 -8.45 -34.21 24.88
C LEU A 57 -9.00 -32.90 25.44
N ASP A 58 -9.47 -32.89 26.69
CA ASP A 58 -9.96 -31.70 27.38
C ASP A 58 -8.85 -30.65 27.50
N GLY A 59 -7.68 -31.05 27.99
CA GLY A 59 -6.52 -30.15 28.07
C GLY A 59 -6.03 -29.64 26.70
N ARG A 60 -6.17 -30.45 25.64
CA ARG A 60 -5.88 -30.00 24.27
C ARG A 60 -6.93 -29.03 23.74
N CYS A 61 -8.20 -29.21 24.08
CA CYS A 61 -9.27 -28.26 23.73
C CYS A 61 -9.01 -26.91 24.40
N ASP A 62 -8.69 -26.88 25.70
CA ASP A 62 -8.33 -25.65 26.42
C ASP A 62 -7.12 -24.94 25.78
N GLY A 63 -6.12 -25.72 25.36
CA GLY A 63 -4.96 -25.23 24.64
C GLY A 63 -5.34 -24.56 23.31
N PHE A 64 -6.21 -25.21 22.52
CA PHE A 64 -6.70 -24.64 21.26
C PHE A 64 -7.56 -23.40 21.47
N GLU A 65 -8.40 -23.35 22.51
CA GLU A 65 -9.19 -22.14 22.82
C GLU A 65 -8.29 -20.96 23.19
N THR A 66 -7.20 -21.22 23.92
CA THR A 66 -6.20 -20.20 24.26
C THR A 66 -5.47 -19.70 23.01
N GLU A 67 -5.01 -20.62 22.15
CA GLU A 67 -4.32 -20.28 20.91
C GLU A 67 -5.22 -19.50 19.94
N ASP A 68 -6.49 -19.88 19.81
CA ASP A 68 -7.47 -19.15 19.00
C ASP A 68 -7.67 -17.72 19.50
N ALA A 69 -7.77 -17.52 20.82
CA ALA A 69 -7.89 -16.20 21.42
C ALA A 69 -6.64 -15.32 21.16
N GLU A 70 -5.44 -15.89 21.27
CA GLU A 70 -4.18 -15.20 21.00
C GLU A 70 -4.03 -14.83 19.52
N ILE A 71 -4.37 -15.76 18.61
CA ILE A 71 -4.37 -15.52 17.16
C ILE A 71 -5.37 -14.42 16.82
N HIS A 72 -6.59 -14.50 17.35
CA HIS A 72 -7.63 -13.50 17.12
C HIS A 72 -7.20 -12.11 17.61
N SER A 73 -6.60 -12.01 18.81
CA SER A 73 -6.06 -10.75 19.32
C SER A 73 -4.95 -10.21 18.42
N SER A 74 -4.00 -11.06 18.03
CA SER A 74 -2.87 -10.67 17.18
C SER A 74 -3.32 -10.16 15.82
N ILE A 75 -4.28 -10.83 15.19
CA ILE A 75 -4.88 -10.40 13.91
C ILE A 75 -5.59 -9.06 14.10
N LYS A 76 -6.37 -8.91 15.17
CA LYS A 76 -7.08 -7.66 15.47
C LYS A 76 -6.12 -6.48 15.65
N ASP A 77 -5.03 -6.68 16.37
CA ASP A 77 -4.02 -5.65 16.62
C ASP A 77 -3.29 -5.28 15.33
N ALA A 78 -2.90 -6.28 14.51
CA ALA A 78 -2.28 -6.05 13.21
C ALA A 78 -3.19 -5.28 12.24
N LEU A 79 -4.48 -5.65 12.17
CA LEU A 79 -5.47 -4.94 11.35
C LEU A 79 -5.68 -3.51 11.83
N SER A 80 -5.78 -3.30 13.14
CA SER A 80 -5.93 -1.96 13.72
C SER A 80 -4.69 -1.09 13.45
N GLY A 81 -3.49 -1.67 13.55
CA GLY A 81 -2.24 -1.01 13.19
C GLY A 81 -2.20 -0.59 11.71
N LEU A 82 -2.60 -1.48 10.80
CA LEU A 82 -2.67 -1.16 9.38
C LEU A 82 -3.73 -0.09 9.07
N GLU A 83 -4.91 -0.17 9.69
CA GLU A 83 -5.97 0.83 9.51
C GLU A 83 -5.49 2.22 9.93
N THR A 84 -4.82 2.31 11.08
CA THR A 84 -4.27 3.57 11.57
C THR A 84 -3.17 4.10 10.65
N ASP A 85 -2.23 3.28 10.17
CA ASP A 85 -1.19 3.72 9.22
C ASP A 85 -1.78 4.24 7.90
N LEU A 86 -2.75 3.52 7.34
CA LEU A 86 -3.45 3.93 6.11
C LEU A 86 -4.19 5.27 6.31
N ARG A 87 -4.87 5.44 7.45
CA ARG A 87 -5.55 6.70 7.80
C ARG A 87 -4.56 7.87 7.83
N HIS A 88 -3.43 7.72 8.51
CA HIS A 88 -2.40 8.77 8.57
C HIS A 88 -1.83 9.10 7.18
N LYS A 89 -1.58 8.09 6.33
CA LYS A 89 -1.11 8.30 4.95
C LYS A 89 -2.14 9.05 4.10
N ILE A 90 -3.42 8.70 4.22
CA ILE A 90 -4.51 9.40 3.52
C ILE A 90 -4.57 10.87 3.97
N GLU A 91 -4.53 11.15 5.27
CA GLU A 91 -4.54 12.51 5.81
C GLU A 91 -3.34 13.33 5.34
N SER A 92 -2.14 12.72 5.34
CA SER A 92 -0.91 13.35 4.83
C SER A 92 -1.01 13.68 3.34
N LEU A 93 -1.46 12.74 2.52
CA LEU A 93 -1.66 12.97 1.08
C LEU A 93 -2.71 14.05 0.82
N HIS A 94 -3.82 14.06 1.56
CA HIS A 94 -4.83 15.11 1.46
C HIS A 94 -4.26 16.50 1.80
N LEU A 95 -3.39 16.60 2.81
CA LEU A 95 -2.73 17.85 3.16
C LEU A 95 -1.79 18.32 2.05
N GLU A 96 -0.98 17.44 1.47
CA GLU A 96 -0.08 17.80 0.37
C GLU A 96 -0.85 18.20 -0.90
N ILE A 97 -1.93 17.48 -1.24
CA ILE A 97 -2.83 17.86 -2.33
C ILE A 97 -3.43 19.25 -2.09
N ALA A 98 -3.86 19.55 -0.85
CA ALA A 98 -4.38 20.86 -0.51
C ALA A 98 -3.32 21.96 -0.71
N LYS A 99 -2.09 21.76 -0.23
CA LYS A 99 -0.99 22.71 -0.42
C LYS A 99 -0.70 22.98 -1.90
N VAL A 100 -0.63 21.94 -2.72
CA VAL A 100 -0.38 22.07 -4.16
C VAL A 100 -1.54 22.81 -4.84
N ARG A 101 -2.79 22.48 -4.52
CA ARG A 101 -3.97 23.17 -5.04
C ARG A 101 -3.92 24.66 -4.70
N ASP A 102 -3.64 25.01 -3.45
CA ASP A 102 -3.61 26.40 -2.98
C ASP A 102 -2.46 27.19 -3.65
N LEU A 103 -1.31 26.55 -3.88
CA LEU A 103 -0.20 27.12 -4.64
C LEU A 103 -0.61 27.40 -6.09
N ILE A 104 -1.16 26.41 -6.79
CA ILE A 104 -1.60 26.54 -8.18
C ILE A 104 -2.66 27.63 -8.31
N GLN A 105 -3.63 27.69 -7.40
CA GLN A 105 -4.64 28.74 -7.39
C GLN A 105 -4.02 30.13 -7.25
N ARG A 106 -3.06 30.30 -6.34
CA ARG A 106 -2.36 31.57 -6.14
C ARG A 106 -1.58 32.01 -7.37
N GLU A 107 -0.81 31.09 -7.96
CA GLU A 107 -0.02 31.37 -9.17
C GLU A 107 -0.93 31.68 -10.37
N LEU A 108 -2.04 30.95 -10.52
CA LEU A 108 -3.01 31.22 -11.58
C LEU A 108 -3.63 32.61 -11.43
N THR A 109 -4.02 33.01 -10.20
CA THR A 109 -4.49 34.37 -9.94
C THR A 109 -3.44 35.42 -10.27
N ASN A 110 -2.17 35.19 -9.93
CA ASN A 110 -1.07 36.11 -10.26
C ASN A 110 -0.89 36.27 -11.77
N VAL A 111 -0.85 35.16 -12.50
CA VAL A 111 -0.72 35.15 -13.97
C VAL A 111 -1.91 35.88 -14.61
N LEU A 112 -3.13 35.64 -14.12
CA LEU A 112 -4.33 36.29 -14.66
C LEU A 112 -4.30 37.81 -14.46
N LEU A 113 -3.84 38.29 -13.30
CA LEU A 113 -3.63 39.73 -13.05
C LEU A 113 -2.59 40.33 -14.00
N ARG A 114 -1.43 39.68 -14.17
CA ARG A 114 -0.38 40.18 -15.07
C ARG A 114 -0.82 40.19 -16.54
N VAL A 115 -1.61 39.20 -16.96
CA VAL A 115 -2.18 39.17 -18.32
C VAL A 115 -3.15 40.32 -18.53
N ASP A 116 -3.96 40.66 -17.52
CA ASP A 116 -4.87 41.81 -17.57
C ASP A 116 -4.11 43.13 -17.66
N GLU A 117 -3.08 43.31 -16.82
CA GLU A 117 -2.17 44.47 -16.86
C GLU A 117 -1.51 44.63 -18.24
N MET A 118 -0.94 43.55 -18.78
CA MET A 118 -0.35 43.56 -20.13
C MET A 118 -1.39 43.84 -21.22
N GLY A 119 -2.64 43.39 -21.04
CA GLY A 119 -3.75 43.71 -21.92
C GLY A 119 -4.05 45.21 -21.93
N GLY A 120 -4.03 45.85 -20.77
CA GLY A 120 -4.14 47.30 -20.61
C GLY A 120 -3.00 48.07 -21.29
N ASP A 121 -1.75 47.69 -21.03
CA ASP A 121 -0.57 48.31 -21.65
C ASP A 121 -0.60 48.19 -23.17
N LEU A 122 -0.99 47.03 -23.70
CA LEU A 122 -1.13 46.81 -25.13
C LEU A 122 -2.22 47.69 -25.76
N ALA A 123 -3.34 47.89 -25.06
CA ALA A 123 -4.42 48.78 -25.51
C ALA A 123 -3.93 50.24 -25.59
N LEU A 124 -3.19 50.71 -24.58
CA LEU A 124 -2.57 52.03 -24.58
C LEU A 124 -1.56 52.19 -25.73
N CYS A 125 -0.70 51.19 -25.94
CA CYS A 125 0.25 51.20 -27.07
C CYS A 125 -0.46 51.30 -28.42
N LYS A 126 -1.53 50.51 -28.62
CA LYS A 126 -2.34 50.56 -29.84
C LYS A 126 -2.98 51.94 -30.04
N GLN A 127 -3.49 52.56 -28.97
CA GLN A 127 -4.08 53.90 -29.04
C GLN A 127 -3.03 54.97 -29.37
N ALA A 128 -1.84 54.92 -28.77
CA ALA A 128 -0.76 55.86 -29.05
C ALA A 128 -0.33 55.79 -30.53
N VAL A 129 -0.19 54.57 -31.07
CA VAL A 129 0.11 54.34 -32.50
C VAL A 129 -1.02 54.87 -33.39
N ALA A 130 -2.28 54.60 -33.06
CA ALA A 130 -3.43 55.04 -33.86
C ALA A 130 -3.63 56.57 -33.84
N THR A 131 -3.32 57.23 -32.72
CA THR A 131 -3.48 58.69 -32.55
C THR A 131 -2.28 59.46 -33.13
N GLY A 132 -1.23 58.78 -33.60
CA GLY A 132 0.00 59.42 -34.06
C GLY A 132 0.76 60.13 -32.94
N VAL A 133 0.43 59.86 -31.66
CA VAL A 133 1.24 60.27 -30.50
C VAL A 133 2.41 59.33 -30.44
N ILE A 134 3.32 59.51 -31.38
CA ILE A 134 4.69 59.07 -31.26
C ILE A 134 5.26 60.05 -30.24
N THR A 135 5.42 59.66 -28.97
CA THR A 135 6.56 60.22 -28.24
C THR A 135 7.74 59.78 -29.06
N THR A 136 8.20 60.70 -29.89
CA THR A 136 9.37 60.54 -30.70
C THR A 136 10.53 60.39 -29.74
N ILE A 137 10.74 59.16 -29.25
CA ILE A 137 12.03 58.55 -29.48
C ILE A 137 12.10 58.43 -31.00
N THR A 138 12.32 59.57 -31.66
CA THR A 138 13.22 59.62 -32.77
C THR A 138 14.45 58.93 -32.19
N ILE A 139 14.58 57.64 -32.49
CA ILE A 139 15.89 57.17 -32.87
C ILE A 139 16.15 57.98 -34.15
N GLU A 140 16.47 59.27 -33.98
CA GLU A 140 17.47 59.88 -34.81
C GLU A 140 18.58 58.86 -34.68
N ALA A 141 18.69 58.00 -35.70
CA ALA A 141 19.90 57.28 -35.94
C ALA A 141 20.95 58.37 -35.83
N ARG A 142 21.63 58.44 -34.67
CA ARG A 142 22.73 59.37 -34.48
C ARG A 142 23.60 59.03 -35.66
N LYS A 143 23.59 59.91 -36.65
CA LYS A 143 24.39 59.77 -37.85
C LYS A 143 25.78 60.03 -37.30
N VAL A 144 26.40 58.98 -36.78
CA VAL A 144 27.74 59.02 -36.24
C VAL A 144 28.55 59.50 -37.44
N GLU A 145 29.02 60.76 -37.37
CA GLU A 145 29.90 61.30 -38.40
C GLU A 145 31.18 60.49 -38.33
N VAL A 146 31.27 59.45 -39.16
CA VAL A 146 32.47 58.63 -39.27
C VAL A 146 33.57 59.56 -39.80
N PRO A 147 34.70 59.70 -39.07
CA PRO A 147 35.80 60.53 -39.54
C PRO A 147 36.29 60.04 -40.90
N LYS A 148 36.38 60.95 -41.89
CA LYS A 148 36.88 60.59 -43.22
C LYS A 148 38.33 60.07 -43.12
N PRO A 149 38.68 58.98 -43.84
CA PRO A 149 40.03 58.46 -43.85
C PRO A 149 40.99 59.47 -44.46
N LYS A 150 42.28 59.35 -44.11
CA LYS A 150 43.33 60.23 -44.64
C LYS A 150 43.46 60.03 -46.16
N ASN A 151 43.65 61.12 -46.90
CA ASN A 151 43.93 61.06 -48.33
C ASN A 151 45.25 60.33 -48.60
N PHE A 152 45.30 59.54 -49.68
CA PHE A 152 46.53 58.94 -50.16
C PHE A 152 47.50 60.03 -50.64
N ASN A 153 48.74 60.03 -50.15
CA ASN A 153 49.73 61.07 -50.44
C ASN A 153 50.50 60.86 -51.76
N GLY A 154 50.17 59.81 -52.53
CA GLY A 154 50.78 59.53 -53.84
C GLY A 154 52.13 58.81 -53.79
N THR A 155 52.61 58.42 -52.61
CA THR A 155 53.88 57.70 -52.47
C THR A 155 53.78 56.30 -53.09
N ARG A 156 54.78 55.91 -53.89
CA ARG A 156 54.87 54.57 -54.49
C ARG A 156 55.37 53.53 -53.47
N ASN A 157 54.61 53.33 -52.40
CA ASN A 157 54.86 52.35 -51.35
C ASN A 157 53.65 51.41 -51.23
N ALA A 158 53.88 50.11 -51.46
CA ALA A 158 52.81 49.09 -51.43
C ALA A 158 52.09 49.03 -50.07
N LYS A 159 52.83 49.20 -48.97
CA LYS A 159 52.27 49.18 -47.61
C LYS A 159 51.37 50.39 -47.35
N GLU A 160 51.66 51.52 -47.97
CA GLU A 160 50.85 52.73 -47.84
C GLU A 160 49.54 52.65 -48.64
N VAL A 161 49.59 52.02 -49.82
CA VAL A 161 48.39 51.69 -50.61
C VAL A 161 47.50 50.72 -49.83
N GLU A 162 48.08 49.67 -49.25
CA GLU A 162 47.33 48.68 -48.46
C GLU A 162 46.66 49.32 -47.24
N ASN A 163 47.40 50.14 -46.47
CA ASN A 163 46.84 50.86 -45.33
C ASN A 163 45.69 51.80 -45.71
N PHE A 164 45.79 52.46 -46.86
CA PHE A 164 44.75 53.37 -47.36
C PHE A 164 43.48 52.61 -47.75
N LEU A 165 43.61 51.50 -48.49
CA LEU A 165 42.48 50.66 -48.88
C LEU A 165 41.80 50.05 -47.66
N TRP A 166 42.58 49.57 -46.68
CA TRP A 166 42.04 49.07 -45.42
C TRP A 166 41.26 50.16 -44.65
N GLY A 167 41.79 51.39 -44.59
CA GLY A 167 41.11 52.52 -43.97
C GLY A 167 39.81 52.93 -44.66
N LEU A 168 39.72 52.80 -45.99
CA LEU A 168 38.48 53.05 -46.73
C LEU A 168 37.41 52.00 -46.43
N GLU A 169 37.77 50.72 -46.36
CA GLU A 169 36.81 49.65 -46.08
C GLU A 169 36.19 49.82 -44.68
N GLN A 170 37.02 50.09 -43.67
CA GLN A 170 36.54 50.36 -42.31
C GLN A 170 35.65 51.60 -42.25
N TYR A 171 35.93 52.63 -43.05
CA TYR A 171 35.09 53.83 -43.12
C TYR A 171 33.72 53.51 -43.71
N PHE A 172 33.65 52.78 -44.82
CA PHE A 172 32.39 52.44 -45.45
C PHE A 172 31.54 51.50 -44.59
N GLU A 173 32.17 50.53 -43.94
CA GLU A 173 31.51 49.65 -42.98
C GLU A 173 30.93 50.43 -41.80
N ALA A 174 31.72 51.34 -41.19
CA ALA A 174 31.24 52.19 -40.10
C ALA A 174 30.16 53.20 -40.55
N ALA A 175 30.20 53.63 -41.81
CA ALA A 175 29.21 54.54 -42.40
C ALA A 175 27.93 53.83 -42.88
N GLY A 176 27.84 52.51 -42.73
CA GLY A 176 26.70 51.70 -43.15
C GLY A 176 26.58 51.55 -44.67
N MET A 177 27.65 51.81 -45.43
CA MET A 177 27.71 51.71 -46.88
C MET A 177 28.17 50.30 -47.28
N THR A 178 27.25 49.35 -47.23
CA THR A 178 27.52 47.92 -47.54
C THR A 178 27.43 47.58 -49.02
N ASP A 179 26.81 48.44 -49.84
CA ASP A 179 26.67 48.25 -51.29
C ASP A 179 27.78 48.97 -52.06
N ASP A 180 28.49 48.26 -52.93
CA ASP A 180 29.63 48.79 -53.70
C ASP A 180 29.21 49.94 -54.65
N ALA A 181 27.99 49.89 -55.20
CA ALA A 181 27.46 50.97 -56.04
C ALA A 181 27.14 52.24 -55.23
N SER A 182 27.01 52.11 -53.90
CA SER A 182 26.83 53.21 -52.96
C SER A 182 28.16 53.76 -52.45
N LYS A 183 29.23 52.94 -52.42
CA LYS A 183 30.61 53.37 -52.07
C LYS A 183 31.26 54.27 -53.13
N ILE A 184 30.93 54.05 -54.42
CA ILE A 184 31.55 54.74 -55.58
C ILE A 184 30.85 56.08 -55.91
N ARG A 185 29.62 56.27 -55.43
CA ARG A 185 28.77 57.42 -55.77
C ARG A 185 29.03 58.59 -54.82
N ASN A 186 30.14 59.30 -55.02
CA ASN A 186 30.42 60.58 -54.36
C ASN A 186 31.13 61.52 -55.32
#